data_AF-J9GRC2-F1
#
_entry.id   AF-J9GRC2-F1
#
_cell.length_a   1.000
_cell.length_b   1.000
_cell.length_c   1.000
_cell.angle_alpha   90.00
_cell.angle_beta   90.00
_cell.angle_gamma   90.00
#
_symmetry.space_group_name_H-M   'P 1'
#
loop_
_entity.id
_entity.type
_entity.pdbx_description
1 polymer ?
#
loop_
_entity_poly.entity_id
_entity_poly.type
_entity_poly.pdbx_seq_one_letter_code
_entity_poly.pdbx_strand_id
1 'polypeptide(L)'
;ETLDIYVPIAHRLGLNIVFRELQELSFANRYPLRYKVLYENVLLLRNNRRAVLERILEETREFLPKHNIRARILGRDKTIYGIYNKMRESHQSFSDALDIYGFRVIVRTVEDCYLALGALHILYKPVHRRFKDFIAIPKLNGYQSLHTTVIGPYGTPIEYQIRTEEMHQVSEYGILTQWINKNDIDSSDMQSRTAAWLQNLMEIQRTSADSSEFLENIKVDLFPNRVYTFTPKGRIISLPKGGTPVDFAYQIHTDVGNQTKGCRINGEAKPLSTELHNGDQVEIITDPTSHPHPEWLEFVHSGRARAEIRQYLRNCRFEDSVRLGRLALETIAEENHLDLSSIPTDIWHRLQKEQDVDSLSSLYASVGLGKDLPAAVVHRLIKLLHAQQGNGHYERALPDIIIRGNEGVAVSLSQCCHPIPGDKIVGFNRSGHGLVIHRADCPHVVRNIKTDPERWMEEVQWAPEQKMPPSRCRWKSACWIPTAHWP
;
A
#
# COMPACT_ATOMS: atom_id res chain seq x y z
N GLU A 1 -2.53 -0.53 -17.06
CA GLU A 1 -2.47 0.94 -16.92
C GLU A 1 -3.87 1.55 -16.80
N THR A 2 -4.68 1.64 -17.88
CA THR A 2 -6.01 2.27 -17.82
C THR A 2 -6.95 1.68 -16.77
N LEU A 3 -7.07 0.34 -16.72
CA LEU A 3 -7.88 -0.33 -15.70
C LEU A 3 -7.36 -0.15 -14.27
N ASP A 4 -6.04 -0.01 -14.12
CA ASP A 4 -5.37 -0.06 -12.82
C ASP A 4 -5.16 1.33 -12.21
N ILE A 5 -5.09 2.37 -13.04
CA ILE A 5 -4.74 3.74 -12.64
C ILE A 5 -5.88 4.71 -13.01
N TYR A 6 -6.14 4.90 -14.31
CA TYR A 6 -7.08 5.93 -14.78
C TYR A 6 -8.54 5.64 -14.41
N VAL A 7 -8.97 4.38 -14.44
CA VAL A 7 -10.33 3.97 -14.04
C VAL A 7 -10.57 4.28 -12.55
N PRO A 8 -9.72 3.85 -11.59
CA PRO A 8 -9.88 4.24 -10.19
C PRO A 8 -9.85 5.75 -9.95
N ILE A 9 -8.99 6.50 -10.65
CA ILE A 9 -8.95 7.97 -10.56
C ILE A 9 -10.28 8.57 -10.99
N ALA A 10 -10.81 8.18 -12.16
CA ALA A 10 -12.10 8.66 -12.66
C ALA A 10 -13.25 8.35 -11.68
N HIS A 11 -13.25 7.15 -11.08
CA HIS A 11 -14.24 6.77 -10.07
C HIS A 11 -14.16 7.65 -8.81
N ARG A 12 -12.94 7.96 -8.35
CA ARG A 12 -12.70 8.78 -7.16
C ARG A 12 -13.07 10.24 -7.37
N LEU A 13 -12.88 10.76 -8.58
CA LEU A 13 -13.32 12.09 -8.98
C LEU A 13 -14.85 12.18 -9.23
N GLY A 14 -15.56 11.04 -9.19
CA GLY A 14 -16.99 10.98 -9.45
C GLY A 14 -17.37 11.10 -10.93
N LEU A 15 -16.38 11.00 -11.84
CA LEU A 15 -16.56 11.08 -13.29
C LEU A 15 -17.15 9.77 -13.84
N ASN A 16 -18.39 9.45 -13.47
CA ASN A 16 -18.97 8.13 -13.69
C ASN A 16 -19.25 7.81 -15.18
N ILE A 17 -19.41 8.81 -16.03
CA ILE A 17 -19.51 8.60 -17.49
C ILE A 17 -18.16 8.08 -18.02
N VAL A 18 -17.10 8.86 -17.81
CA VAL A 18 -15.73 8.53 -18.22
C VAL A 18 -15.27 7.21 -17.60
N PHE A 19 -15.55 7.01 -16.31
CA PHE A 19 -15.24 5.78 -15.59
C PHE A 19 -15.83 4.54 -16.28
N ARG A 20 -17.12 4.57 -16.63
CA ARG A 20 -17.79 3.43 -17.29
C ARG A 20 -17.25 3.19 -18.69
N GLU A 21 -17.01 4.25 -19.44
CA GLU A 21 -16.44 4.15 -20.79
C GLU A 21 -15.03 3.56 -20.78
N LEU A 22 -14.15 4.08 -19.91
CA LEU A 22 -12.79 3.55 -19.75
C LEU A 22 -12.81 2.08 -19.31
N GLN A 23 -13.73 1.69 -18.43
CA GLN A 23 -13.89 0.29 -18.03
C GLN A 23 -14.29 -0.61 -19.21
N GLU A 24 -15.31 -0.23 -19.97
CA GLU A 24 -15.80 -0.99 -21.12
C GLU A 24 -14.72 -1.14 -22.19
N LEU A 25 -14.13 -0.03 -22.63
CA LEU A 25 -13.09 -0.03 -23.66
C LEU A 25 -11.86 -0.82 -23.22
N SER A 26 -11.41 -0.62 -21.98
CA SER A 26 -10.24 -1.34 -21.51
C SER A 26 -10.53 -2.83 -21.32
N PHE A 27 -11.73 -3.21 -20.90
CA PHE A 27 -12.12 -4.62 -20.78
C PHE A 27 -12.20 -5.31 -22.16
N ALA A 28 -12.80 -4.64 -23.14
CA ALA A 28 -12.89 -5.13 -24.51
C ALA A 28 -11.51 -5.38 -25.14
N ASN A 29 -10.54 -4.49 -24.89
CA ASN A 29 -9.19 -4.62 -25.45
C ASN A 29 -8.29 -5.58 -24.65
N ARG A 30 -8.41 -5.60 -23.31
CA ARG A 30 -7.56 -6.46 -22.46
C ARG A 30 -8.01 -7.92 -22.48
N TYR A 31 -9.31 -8.18 -22.54
CA TYR A 31 -9.90 -9.52 -22.51
C TYR A 31 -11.01 -9.68 -23.57
N PRO A 32 -10.68 -9.61 -24.87
CA PRO A 32 -11.66 -9.52 -25.95
C PRO A 32 -12.62 -10.73 -26.03
N LEU A 33 -12.11 -11.95 -25.81
CA LEU A 33 -12.95 -13.15 -25.81
C LEU A 33 -13.94 -13.17 -24.65
N ARG A 34 -13.49 -12.76 -23.45
CA ARG A 34 -14.37 -12.69 -22.26
C ARG A 34 -15.44 -11.62 -22.45
N TYR A 35 -15.06 -10.47 -22.99
CA TYR A 35 -15.97 -9.38 -23.33
C TYR A 35 -17.06 -9.86 -24.29
N LYS A 36 -16.66 -10.47 -25.41
CA LYS A 36 -17.57 -10.94 -26.45
C LYS A 36 -18.61 -11.93 -25.92
N VAL A 37 -18.15 -12.96 -25.18
CA VAL A 37 -19.05 -13.97 -24.60
C VAL A 37 -20.04 -13.32 -23.64
N LEU A 38 -19.58 -12.46 -22.73
CA LEU A 38 -20.48 -11.80 -21.78
C LEU A 38 -21.45 -10.86 -22.48
N TYR A 39 -20.99 -10.12 -23.49
CA TYR A 39 -21.83 -9.21 -24.28
C TYR A 39 -22.98 -9.95 -24.98
N GLU A 40 -22.67 -11.03 -25.71
CA GLU A 40 -23.67 -11.84 -26.40
C GLU A 40 -24.69 -12.44 -25.42
N ASN A 41 -24.23 -12.95 -24.28
CA ASN A 41 -25.12 -13.51 -23.26
C ASN A 41 -26.00 -12.44 -22.58
N VAL A 42 -25.48 -11.23 -22.36
CA VAL A 42 -26.26 -10.10 -21.82
C VAL A 42 -27.36 -9.70 -22.80
N LEU A 43 -27.07 -9.66 -24.11
CA LEU A 43 -28.06 -9.34 -25.14
C LEU A 43 -29.20 -10.38 -25.18
N LEU A 44 -28.87 -11.67 -25.14
CA LEU A 44 -29.86 -12.75 -25.14
C LEU A 44 -30.80 -12.66 -23.92
N LEU A 45 -30.23 -12.47 -22.73
CA LEU A 45 -31.01 -12.35 -21.49
C LEU A 45 -31.90 -11.10 -21.46
N ARG A 46 -31.41 -9.98 -22.00
CA ARG A 46 -32.19 -8.74 -22.09
C ARG A 46 -33.46 -8.92 -22.90
N ASN A 47 -33.38 -9.58 -24.05
CA ASN A 47 -34.56 -9.83 -24.88
C ASN A 47 -35.60 -10.69 -24.15
N ASN A 48 -35.17 -11.73 -23.44
CA ASN A 48 -36.08 -12.60 -22.70
C ASN A 48 -36.75 -11.92 -21.50
N ARG A 49 -36.07 -10.95 -20.86
CA ARG A 49 -36.51 -10.31 -19.61
C ARG A 49 -37.14 -8.94 -19.82
N ARG A 50 -37.20 -8.45 -21.05
CA ARG A 50 -37.72 -7.11 -21.40
C ARG A 50 -39.15 -6.87 -20.93
N ALA A 51 -40.05 -7.83 -21.16
CA ALA A 51 -41.45 -7.70 -20.75
C ALA A 51 -41.62 -7.57 -19.23
N VAL A 52 -40.81 -8.29 -18.44
CA VAL A 52 -40.84 -8.20 -16.97
C VAL A 52 -40.32 -6.84 -16.50
N LEU A 53 -39.25 -6.34 -17.13
CA LEU A 53 -38.70 -5.02 -16.82
C LEU A 53 -39.67 -3.87 -17.15
N GLU A 54 -40.32 -3.94 -18.31
CA GLU A 54 -41.32 -2.96 -18.73
C GLU A 54 -42.50 -2.94 -17.75
N ARG A 55 -43.00 -4.12 -17.36
CA ARG A 55 -44.07 -4.24 -16.35
C ARG A 55 -43.69 -3.63 -15.00
N ILE A 56 -42.50 -3.95 -14.47
CA ILE A 56 -42.04 -3.38 -13.19
C ILE A 56 -41.92 -1.85 -13.28
N LEU A 57 -41.43 -1.34 -14.41
CA LEU A 57 -41.28 0.09 -14.65
C LEU A 57 -42.65 0.77 -14.69
N GLU A 58 -43.62 0.20 -15.40
CA GLU A 58 -45.00 0.70 -15.47
C GLU A 58 -45.69 0.69 -14.10
N GLU A 59 -45.63 -0.43 -13.38
CA GLU A 59 -46.20 -0.54 -12.02
C GLU A 59 -45.61 0.52 -11.09
N THR A 60 -44.29 0.73 -11.13
CA THR A 60 -43.63 1.77 -10.32
C THR A 60 -44.06 3.18 -10.75
N ARG A 61 -44.21 3.41 -12.07
CA ARG A 61 -44.58 4.71 -12.65
C ARG A 61 -46.02 5.10 -12.34
N GLU A 62 -46.92 4.13 -12.24
CA GLU A 62 -48.30 4.36 -11.83
C GLU A 62 -48.46 4.51 -10.32
N PHE A 63 -47.63 3.81 -9.54
CA PHE A 63 -47.76 3.78 -8.08
C PHE A 63 -47.27 5.08 -7.41
N LEU A 64 -46.11 5.61 -7.80
CA LEU A 64 -45.53 6.81 -7.16
C LEU A 64 -46.45 8.05 -7.24
N PRO A 65 -47.09 8.38 -8.40
CA PRO A 65 -48.01 9.51 -8.49
C PRO A 65 -49.25 9.37 -7.59
N LYS A 66 -49.75 8.15 -7.34
CA LYS A 66 -50.88 7.91 -6.42
C LYS A 66 -50.56 8.30 -4.97
N HIS A 67 -49.27 8.33 -4.63
CA HIS A 67 -48.76 8.80 -3.35
C HIS A 67 -48.24 10.25 -3.41
N ASN A 68 -48.64 11.03 -4.42
CA ASN A 68 -48.23 12.42 -4.65
C ASN A 68 -46.72 12.62 -4.91
N ILE A 69 -46.00 11.57 -5.33
CA ILE A 69 -44.56 11.65 -5.60
C ILE A 69 -44.34 11.78 -7.12
N ARG A 70 -43.79 12.92 -7.55
CA ARG A 70 -43.40 13.15 -8.94
C ARG A 70 -41.96 12.70 -9.16
N ALA A 71 -41.78 11.58 -9.85
CA ALA A 71 -40.46 11.01 -10.10
C ALA A 71 -40.26 10.64 -11.58
N ARG A 72 -39.01 10.71 -12.02
CA ARG A 72 -38.54 10.15 -13.30
C ARG A 72 -37.84 8.82 -13.02
N ILE A 73 -38.34 7.75 -13.63
CA ILE A 73 -37.81 6.40 -13.45
C ILE A 73 -37.00 6.03 -14.68
N LEU A 74 -35.75 5.62 -14.47
CA LEU A 74 -34.83 5.17 -15.53
C LEU A 74 -34.35 3.75 -15.20
N GLY A 75 -34.24 2.90 -16.23
CA GLY A 75 -33.52 1.64 -16.11
C GLY A 75 -32.03 1.90 -15.86
N ARG A 76 -31.40 1.12 -14.98
CA ARG A 76 -29.97 1.15 -14.72
C ARG A 76 -29.32 -0.10 -15.28
N ASP A 77 -28.51 0.10 -16.29
CA ASP A 77 -27.68 -0.94 -16.86
C ASP A 77 -26.35 -1.07 -16.12
N LYS A 78 -25.96 -2.31 -15.84
CA LYS A 78 -24.61 -2.64 -15.37
C LYS A 78 -23.67 -2.68 -16.57
N THR A 79 -22.45 -2.18 -16.39
CA THR A 79 -21.35 -2.42 -17.33
C THR A 79 -20.99 -3.90 -17.33
N ILE A 80 -20.54 -4.40 -18.47
CA ILE A 80 -20.08 -5.77 -18.68
C ILE A 80 -18.87 -6.03 -17.80
N TYR A 81 -17.96 -5.07 -17.69
CA TYR A 81 -16.84 -5.15 -16.77
C TYR A 81 -17.30 -5.24 -15.30
N GLY A 82 -18.37 -4.51 -14.93
CA GLY A 82 -18.97 -4.59 -13.59
C GLY A 82 -19.57 -5.96 -13.30
N ILE A 83 -20.22 -6.59 -14.28
CA ILE A 83 -20.72 -7.97 -14.18
C ILE A 83 -19.56 -8.95 -14.00
N TYR A 84 -18.52 -8.83 -14.84
CA TYR A 84 -17.33 -9.67 -14.78
C TYR A 84 -16.62 -9.59 -13.42
N ASN A 85 -16.39 -8.37 -12.89
CA ASN A 85 -15.76 -8.21 -11.59
C ASN A 85 -16.63 -8.79 -10.46
N LYS A 86 -17.95 -8.63 -10.51
CA LYS A 86 -18.84 -9.21 -9.51
C LYS A 86 -18.81 -10.74 -9.52
N MET A 87 -18.79 -11.36 -10.70
CA MET A 87 -18.61 -12.81 -10.84
C MET A 87 -17.28 -13.26 -10.24
N ARG A 88 -16.19 -12.52 -10.49
CA ARG A 88 -14.85 -12.86 -10.01
C ARG A 88 -14.69 -12.68 -8.50
N GLU A 89 -15.15 -11.56 -7.95
CA GLU A 89 -14.96 -11.21 -6.53
C GLU A 89 -15.93 -11.93 -5.60
N SER A 90 -17.18 -12.12 -6.03
CA SER A 90 -18.21 -12.77 -5.22
C SER A 90 -18.36 -14.27 -5.53
N HIS A 91 -17.55 -14.80 -6.46
CA HIS A 91 -17.66 -16.17 -6.99
C HIS A 91 -19.09 -16.56 -7.43
N GLN A 92 -19.84 -15.58 -7.93
CA GLN A 92 -21.23 -15.74 -8.35
C GLN A 92 -21.33 -16.22 -9.80
N SER A 93 -22.37 -17.00 -10.09
CA SER A 93 -22.71 -17.38 -11.45
C SER A 93 -23.10 -16.13 -12.27
N PHE A 94 -23.01 -16.24 -13.60
CA PHE A 94 -23.40 -15.16 -14.52
C PHE A 94 -24.88 -14.77 -14.35
N SER A 95 -25.76 -15.76 -14.16
CA SER A 95 -27.18 -15.55 -13.88
C SER A 95 -27.37 -14.71 -12.62
N ASP A 96 -26.72 -15.07 -11.50
CA ASP A 96 -26.89 -14.37 -10.22
C ASP A 96 -26.31 -12.94 -10.25
N ALA A 97 -25.21 -12.74 -10.98
CA ALA A 97 -24.59 -11.42 -11.13
C ALA A 97 -25.52 -10.46 -11.90
N LEU A 98 -26.24 -10.99 -12.90
CA LEU A 98 -27.22 -10.27 -13.70
C LEU A 98 -28.59 -10.14 -13.03
N ASP A 99 -28.95 -11.03 -12.10
CA ASP A 99 -30.33 -11.18 -11.61
C ASP A 99 -30.87 -10.02 -10.77
N ILE A 100 -30.03 -9.04 -10.46
CA ILE A 100 -30.45 -7.81 -9.78
C ILE A 100 -30.70 -6.74 -10.82
N TYR A 101 -31.97 -6.46 -11.08
CA TYR A 101 -32.42 -5.34 -11.90
C TYR A 101 -32.22 -4.03 -11.15
N GLY A 102 -31.67 -3.03 -11.83
CA GLY A 102 -31.47 -1.71 -11.25
C GLY A 102 -32.47 -0.73 -11.83
N PHE A 103 -33.17 0.02 -10.98
CA PHE A 103 -33.91 1.21 -11.39
C PHE A 103 -33.40 2.43 -10.65
N ARG A 104 -33.47 3.56 -11.32
CA ARG A 104 -33.11 4.87 -10.78
C ARG A 104 -34.36 5.73 -10.73
N VAL A 105 -34.69 6.20 -9.55
CA VAL A 105 -35.83 7.07 -9.27
C VAL A 105 -35.28 8.45 -8.97
N ILE A 106 -35.51 9.39 -9.88
CA ILE A 106 -35.05 10.76 -9.75
C ILE A 106 -36.23 11.62 -9.33
N VAL A 107 -36.12 12.23 -8.15
CA VAL A 107 -37.14 13.09 -7.54
C VAL A 107 -36.65 14.53 -7.46
N ARG A 108 -37.50 15.44 -6.96
CA ARG A 108 -37.17 16.86 -6.87
C ARG A 108 -36.40 17.20 -5.61
N THR A 109 -36.91 16.78 -4.46
CA THR A 109 -36.34 17.15 -3.16
C THR A 109 -35.79 15.95 -2.39
N VAL A 110 -35.07 16.23 -1.30
CA VAL A 110 -34.51 15.20 -0.42
C VAL A 110 -35.63 14.51 0.36
N GLU A 111 -36.66 15.24 0.76
CA GLU A 111 -37.84 14.67 1.43
C GLU A 111 -38.57 13.69 0.52
N ASP A 112 -38.73 14.04 -0.76
CA ASP A 112 -39.30 13.15 -1.77
C ASP A 112 -38.49 11.86 -1.94
N CYS A 113 -37.18 11.86 -1.65
CA CYS A 113 -36.37 10.64 -1.71
C CYS A 113 -36.83 9.63 -0.64
N TYR A 114 -37.07 10.09 0.58
CA TYR A 114 -37.53 9.24 1.67
C TYR A 114 -39.01 8.85 1.54
N LEU A 115 -39.85 9.76 1.00
CA LEU A 115 -41.24 9.42 0.65
C LEU A 115 -41.29 8.35 -0.45
N ALA A 116 -40.47 8.46 -1.48
CA ALA A 116 -40.34 7.45 -2.53
C ALA A 116 -39.84 6.11 -1.97
N LEU A 117 -38.89 6.12 -1.03
CA LEU A 117 -38.44 4.91 -0.35
C LEU A 117 -39.60 4.21 0.36
N GLY A 118 -40.38 4.96 1.16
CA GLY A 118 -41.55 4.42 1.86
C GLY A 118 -42.60 3.87 0.90
N ALA A 119 -42.92 4.61 -0.17
CA ALA A 119 -43.86 4.15 -1.19
C ALA A 119 -43.39 2.85 -1.87
N LEU A 120 -42.10 2.74 -2.22
CA LEU A 120 -41.55 1.51 -2.81
C LEU A 120 -41.59 0.31 -1.85
N HIS A 121 -41.44 0.53 -0.55
CA HIS A 121 -41.54 -0.52 0.47
C HIS A 121 -42.99 -0.97 0.74
N ILE A 122 -43.97 -0.12 0.42
CA ILE A 122 -45.40 -0.49 0.41
C ILE A 122 -45.70 -1.34 -0.83
N LEU A 123 -45.17 -0.95 -2.00
CA LEU A 123 -45.38 -1.67 -3.26
C LEU A 123 -44.71 -3.05 -3.25
N TYR A 124 -43.46 -3.13 -2.76
CA TYR A 124 -42.66 -4.33 -2.76
C TYR A 124 -42.01 -4.59 -1.41
N LYS A 125 -41.93 -5.86 -1.02
CA LYS A 125 -41.34 -6.24 0.27
C LYS A 125 -39.83 -5.98 0.27
N PRO A 126 -39.30 -5.18 1.22
CA PRO A 126 -37.86 -4.91 1.29
C PRO A 126 -37.06 -6.11 1.76
N VAL A 127 -35.86 -6.29 1.21
CA VAL A 127 -34.90 -7.31 1.64
C VAL A 127 -34.09 -6.76 2.81
N HIS A 128 -34.11 -7.49 3.93
CA HIS A 128 -33.40 -7.08 5.15
C HIS A 128 -31.90 -6.90 4.91
N ARG A 129 -31.28 -5.90 5.57
CA ARG A 129 -29.85 -5.52 5.44
C ARG A 129 -29.40 -5.08 4.04
N ARG A 130 -30.31 -4.86 3.08
CA ARG A 130 -30.01 -4.33 1.75
C ARG A 130 -30.52 -2.90 1.54
N PHE A 131 -30.53 -2.11 2.61
CA PHE A 131 -30.78 -0.67 2.58
C PHE A 131 -29.49 0.08 2.92
N LYS A 132 -29.17 1.13 2.15
CA LYS A 132 -28.03 2.01 2.39
C LYS A 132 -28.43 3.46 2.13
N ASP A 133 -28.17 4.32 3.10
CA ASP A 133 -28.44 5.74 3.00
C ASP A 133 -27.15 6.51 2.70
N PHE A 134 -26.89 6.75 1.41
CA PHE A 134 -25.77 7.61 0.99
C PHE A 134 -26.15 9.08 0.90
N ILE A 135 -27.39 9.47 1.23
CA ILE A 135 -27.74 10.89 1.36
C ILE A 135 -27.22 11.42 2.69
N ALA A 136 -27.50 10.70 3.78
CA ALA A 136 -27.01 11.02 5.11
C ALA A 136 -25.49 10.81 5.24
N ILE A 137 -24.96 9.75 4.61
CA ILE A 137 -23.54 9.41 4.62
C ILE A 137 -23.00 9.37 3.19
N PRO A 138 -22.69 10.54 2.59
CA PRO A 138 -22.19 10.62 1.22
C PRO A 138 -20.87 9.87 1.06
N LYS A 139 -20.65 9.28 -0.13
CA LYS A 139 -19.35 8.68 -0.45
C LYS A 139 -18.29 9.77 -0.68
N LEU A 140 -17.02 9.37 -0.64
CA LEU A 140 -15.88 10.28 -0.86
C LEU A 140 -15.93 11.04 -2.18
N ASN A 141 -16.45 10.41 -3.25
CA ASN A 141 -16.59 11.02 -4.57
C ASN A 141 -17.83 11.93 -4.69
N GLY A 142 -18.47 12.30 -3.57
CA GLY A 142 -19.69 13.10 -3.57
C GLY A 142 -20.96 12.34 -3.93
N TYR A 143 -20.88 11.02 -4.14
CA TYR A 143 -22.05 10.23 -4.52
C TYR A 143 -23.09 10.19 -3.40
N GLN A 144 -24.31 10.59 -3.75
CA GLN A 144 -25.48 10.63 -2.87
C GLN A 144 -26.67 9.92 -3.53
N SER A 145 -27.27 8.97 -2.80
CA SER A 145 -28.49 8.25 -3.20
C SER A 145 -28.96 7.31 -2.08
N LEU A 146 -30.26 7.05 -1.97
CA LEU A 146 -30.79 5.94 -1.18
C LEU A 146 -30.80 4.68 -2.02
N HIS A 147 -30.22 3.59 -1.50
CA HIS A 147 -30.23 2.28 -2.14
C HIS A 147 -31.10 1.34 -1.34
N THR A 148 -32.04 0.68 -2.01
CA THR A 148 -32.84 -0.37 -1.40
C THR A 148 -33.02 -1.54 -2.36
N THR A 149 -32.91 -2.77 -1.86
CA THR A 149 -33.31 -3.97 -2.61
C THR A 149 -34.66 -4.46 -2.10
N VAL A 150 -35.59 -4.67 -3.03
CA VAL A 150 -36.94 -5.18 -2.76
C VAL A 150 -37.20 -6.43 -3.60
N ILE A 151 -38.18 -7.24 -3.20
CA ILE A 151 -38.61 -8.42 -3.96
C ILE A 151 -39.81 -8.02 -4.82
N GLY A 152 -39.59 -8.03 -6.13
CA GLY A 152 -40.58 -7.72 -7.16
C GLY A 152 -41.48 -8.90 -7.54
N PRO A 153 -42.25 -8.73 -8.63
CA PRO A 153 -43.09 -9.79 -9.18
C PRO A 153 -42.26 -11.04 -9.50
N TYR A 154 -42.85 -12.23 -9.35
CA TYR A 154 -42.18 -13.51 -9.62
C TYR A 154 -40.91 -13.77 -8.77
N GLY A 155 -40.75 -13.06 -7.65
CA GLY A 155 -39.61 -13.23 -6.75
C GLY A 155 -38.32 -12.57 -7.22
N THR A 156 -38.36 -11.74 -8.27
CA THR A 156 -37.15 -11.10 -8.82
C THR A 156 -36.63 -10.01 -7.89
N PRO A 157 -35.34 -10.01 -7.50
CA PRO A 157 -34.77 -8.95 -6.68
C PRO A 157 -34.55 -7.68 -7.51
N ILE A 158 -35.09 -6.56 -7.03
CA ILE A 158 -34.99 -5.25 -7.67
C ILE A 158 -34.23 -4.29 -6.76
N GLU A 159 -33.19 -3.64 -7.29
CA GLU A 159 -32.43 -2.59 -6.62
C GLU A 159 -32.90 -1.21 -7.11
N TYR A 160 -33.50 -0.43 -6.22
CA TYR A 160 -33.86 0.96 -6.47
C TYR A 160 -32.77 1.91 -5.95
N GLN A 161 -32.39 2.86 -6.79
CA GLN A 161 -31.54 4.01 -6.44
C GLN A 161 -32.37 5.28 -6.50
N ILE A 162 -32.62 5.91 -5.35
CA ILE A 162 -33.44 7.11 -5.23
C ILE A 162 -32.54 8.30 -4.97
N ARG A 163 -32.71 9.39 -5.71
CA ARG A 163 -31.90 10.62 -5.57
C ARG A 163 -32.58 11.83 -6.20
N THR A 164 -32.12 13.03 -5.87
CA THR A 164 -32.57 14.26 -6.54
C THR A 164 -31.92 14.44 -7.91
N GLU A 165 -32.40 15.39 -8.71
CA GLU A 165 -31.78 15.75 -9.99
C GLU A 165 -30.35 16.32 -9.79
N GLU A 166 -30.13 17.12 -8.74
CA GLU A 166 -28.80 17.63 -8.40
C GLU A 166 -27.84 16.50 -8.00
N MET A 167 -28.28 15.60 -7.12
CA MET A 167 -27.51 14.41 -6.75
C MET A 167 -27.25 13.51 -7.96
N HIS A 168 -28.17 13.46 -8.92
CA HIS A 168 -27.98 12.76 -10.17
C HIS A 168 -26.86 13.39 -11.00
N GLN A 169 -26.82 14.71 -11.16
CA GLN A 169 -25.76 15.40 -11.89
C GLN A 169 -24.39 15.19 -11.24
N VAL A 170 -24.28 15.39 -9.92
CA VAL A 170 -23.05 15.13 -9.15
C VAL A 170 -22.62 13.66 -9.30
N SER A 171 -23.58 12.73 -9.31
CA SER A 171 -23.27 11.32 -9.51
C SER A 171 -22.83 10.97 -10.92
N GLU A 172 -23.08 11.76 -11.95
CA GLU A 172 -22.66 11.44 -13.34
C GLU A 172 -21.38 12.19 -13.73
N TYR A 173 -21.26 13.44 -13.30
CA TYR A 173 -20.18 14.37 -13.67
C TYR A 173 -19.22 14.72 -12.51
N GLY A 174 -19.50 14.27 -11.28
CA GLY A 174 -18.61 14.42 -10.14
C GLY A 174 -18.28 15.87 -9.82
N ILE A 175 -16.99 16.13 -9.59
CA ILE A 175 -16.45 17.47 -9.26
C ILE A 175 -16.71 18.51 -10.36
N LEU A 176 -16.90 18.08 -11.62
CA LEU A 176 -17.13 19.01 -12.73
C LEU A 176 -18.46 19.77 -12.58
N THR A 177 -19.48 19.17 -11.98
CA THR A 177 -20.77 19.85 -11.74
C THR A 177 -20.58 21.10 -10.86
N GLN A 178 -19.69 21.02 -9.87
CA GLN A 178 -19.40 22.14 -8.97
C GLN A 178 -18.55 23.23 -9.61
N TRP A 179 -17.66 22.87 -10.55
CA TRP A 179 -16.86 23.85 -11.29
C TRP A 179 -17.64 24.60 -12.36
N ILE A 180 -18.64 23.94 -12.96
CA ILE A 180 -19.56 24.55 -13.92
C ILE A 180 -20.55 25.47 -13.19
N ASN A 181 -21.04 25.06 -12.03
CA ASN A 181 -21.96 25.84 -11.19
C ASN A 181 -21.23 26.81 -10.24
N LYS A 182 -20.24 27.55 -10.75
CA LYS A 182 -19.61 28.67 -10.04
C LYS A 182 -20.65 29.78 -9.84
N ASN A 183 -21.40 29.75 -8.74
CA ASN A 183 -22.08 30.94 -8.20
C ASN A 183 -22.47 30.86 -6.72
N ASP A 184 -22.36 29.70 -6.03
CA ASP A 184 -22.66 29.64 -4.58
C ASP A 184 -21.46 29.27 -3.70
N ILE A 185 -21.35 30.05 -2.63
CA ILE A 185 -20.19 30.24 -1.75
C ILE A 185 -19.99 29.09 -0.73
N ASP A 186 -20.91 28.10 -0.68
CA ASP A 186 -20.96 27.06 0.36
C ASP A 186 -20.32 25.69 -0.02
N SER A 187 -19.60 25.59 -1.14
CA SER A 187 -19.07 24.31 -1.68
C SER A 187 -17.61 23.97 -1.30
N SER A 188 -17.12 24.48 -0.16
CA SER A 188 -15.69 24.42 0.23
C SER A 188 -15.19 23.03 0.63
N ASP A 189 -16.04 22.16 1.20
CA ASP A 189 -15.60 20.92 1.85
C ASP A 189 -15.25 19.77 0.88
N MET A 190 -16.00 19.61 -0.23
CA MET A 190 -15.71 18.55 -1.21
C MET A 190 -14.56 18.94 -2.15
N GLN A 191 -14.49 20.22 -2.51
CA GLN A 191 -13.39 20.78 -3.29
C GLN A 191 -12.09 20.74 -2.49
N SER A 192 -12.10 21.12 -1.21
CA SER A 192 -10.91 21.04 -0.35
C SER A 192 -10.44 19.60 -0.15
N ARG A 193 -11.34 18.62 0.04
CA ARG A 193 -10.96 17.20 0.16
C ARG A 193 -10.36 16.64 -1.13
N THR A 194 -10.90 17.03 -2.29
CA THR A 194 -10.36 16.60 -3.59
C THR A 194 -9.01 17.27 -3.85
N ALA A 195 -8.89 18.57 -3.58
CA ALA A 195 -7.64 19.30 -3.70
C ALA A 195 -6.58 18.74 -2.75
N ALA A 196 -6.93 18.47 -1.48
CA ALA A 196 -6.05 17.83 -0.51
C ALA A 196 -5.64 16.42 -0.97
N TRP A 197 -6.53 15.66 -1.62
CA TRP A 197 -6.16 14.37 -2.20
C TRP A 197 -5.17 14.51 -3.36
N LEU A 198 -5.39 15.45 -4.28
CA LEU A 198 -4.46 15.75 -5.37
C LEU A 198 -3.11 16.24 -4.83
N GLN A 199 -3.11 17.08 -3.79
CA GLN A 199 -1.89 17.53 -3.12
C GLN A 199 -1.17 16.35 -2.46
N ASN A 200 -1.87 15.46 -1.75
CA ASN A 200 -1.27 14.25 -1.20
C ASN A 200 -0.67 13.35 -2.30
N LEU A 201 -1.31 13.21 -3.46
CA LEU A 201 -0.73 12.47 -4.58
C LEU A 201 0.56 13.13 -5.10
N MET A 202 0.57 14.45 -5.24
CA MET A 202 1.75 15.21 -5.64
C MET A 202 2.87 15.13 -4.58
N GLU A 203 2.50 15.07 -3.30
CA GLU A 203 3.45 14.94 -2.19
C GLU A 203 4.06 13.53 -2.14
N ILE A 204 3.26 12.48 -2.33
CA ILE A 204 3.77 11.11 -2.48
C ILE A 204 4.73 11.03 -3.68
N GLN A 205 4.45 11.73 -4.79
CA GLN A 205 5.39 11.80 -5.92
C GLN A 205 6.71 12.48 -5.53
N ARG A 206 6.69 13.52 -4.69
CA ARG A 206 7.88 14.25 -4.26
C ARG A 206 8.74 13.46 -3.26
N THR A 207 8.11 12.67 -2.39
CA THR A 207 8.81 11.92 -1.33
C THR A 207 9.28 10.53 -1.79
N SER A 208 8.68 9.97 -2.85
CA SER A 208 9.09 8.67 -3.41
C SER A 208 10.31 8.84 -4.31
N ALA A 209 11.43 8.22 -3.94
CA ALA A 209 12.66 8.25 -4.74
C ALA A 209 12.59 7.31 -5.96
N ASP A 210 11.71 6.30 -5.93
CA ASP A 210 11.54 5.31 -7.00
C ASP A 210 10.10 5.25 -7.55
N SER A 211 9.99 5.10 -8.87
CA SER A 211 8.74 5.05 -9.64
C SER A 211 7.90 3.80 -9.33
N SER A 212 8.55 2.70 -8.93
CA SER A 212 7.89 1.45 -8.54
C SER A 212 7.17 1.60 -7.20
N GLU A 213 7.85 2.20 -6.20
CA GLU A 213 7.30 2.49 -4.86
C GLU A 213 6.12 3.48 -4.95
N PHE A 214 6.22 4.49 -5.81
CA PHE A 214 5.13 5.43 -6.10
C PHE A 214 3.86 4.71 -6.61
N LEU A 215 4.01 3.79 -7.56
CA LEU A 215 2.88 3.04 -8.12
C LEU A 215 2.24 2.09 -7.09
N GLU A 216 3.02 1.48 -6.21
CA GLU A 216 2.49 0.65 -5.13
C GLU A 216 1.71 1.48 -4.10
N ASN A 217 2.25 2.63 -3.68
CA ASN A 217 1.57 3.54 -2.76
C ASN A 217 0.25 4.07 -3.34
N ILE A 218 0.24 4.40 -4.63
CA ILE A 218 -0.97 4.83 -5.34
C ILE A 218 -2.01 3.72 -5.40
N LYS A 219 -1.61 2.49 -5.74
CA LYS A 219 -2.55 1.36 -5.79
C LYS A 219 -3.23 1.15 -4.44
N VAL A 220 -2.49 1.20 -3.33
CA VAL A 220 -3.07 1.04 -1.99
C VAL A 220 -4.11 2.13 -1.70
N ASP A 221 -3.87 3.39 -2.09
CA ASP A 221 -4.83 4.47 -1.84
C ASP A 221 -6.00 4.51 -2.86
N LEU A 222 -5.85 3.94 -4.07
CA LEU A 222 -6.85 3.99 -5.15
C LEU A 222 -7.98 2.94 -5.04
N PHE A 223 -7.84 1.87 -4.26
CA PHE A 223 -8.86 0.81 -4.15
C PHE A 223 -9.51 0.79 -2.75
N PRO A 224 -10.73 1.33 -2.55
CA PRO A 224 -11.33 1.36 -1.23
C PRO A 224 -12.41 0.28 -1.08
N ASN A 225 -12.13 -0.74 -0.27
CA ASN A 225 -13.04 -1.00 0.84
C ASN A 225 -12.55 -0.10 1.97
N ARG A 226 -13.37 0.85 2.44
CA ARG A 226 -13.01 1.73 3.58
C ARG A 226 -13.88 1.46 4.78
N VAL A 227 -13.32 1.79 5.94
CA VAL A 227 -13.99 1.73 7.24
C VAL A 227 -14.21 3.16 7.72
N TYR A 228 -15.41 3.42 8.26
CA TYR A 228 -15.82 4.70 8.83
C TYR A 228 -15.87 4.57 10.36
N THR A 229 -15.00 5.31 11.03
CA THR A 229 -14.89 5.34 12.49
C THR A 229 -15.18 6.73 13.03
N PHE A 230 -15.50 6.79 14.32
CA PHE A 230 -15.89 8.01 15.01
C PHE A 230 -14.84 8.43 16.03
N THR A 231 -14.57 9.72 16.13
CA THR A 231 -13.86 10.27 17.28
C THR A 231 -14.82 10.40 18.48
N PRO A 232 -14.31 10.56 19.72
CA PRO A 232 -15.16 10.79 20.89
C PRO A 232 -16.06 12.02 20.76
N LYS A 233 -15.63 13.01 19.96
CA LYS A 233 -16.37 14.24 19.66
C LYS A 233 -17.38 14.08 18.51
N GLY A 234 -17.58 12.87 17.96
CA GLY A 234 -18.54 12.60 16.90
C GLY A 234 -18.06 12.92 15.47
N ARG A 235 -16.79 13.33 15.29
CA ARG A 235 -16.22 13.54 13.94
C ARG A 235 -15.96 12.19 13.26
N ILE A 236 -16.43 12.05 12.02
CA ILE A 236 -16.23 10.84 11.20
C ILE A 236 -14.84 10.88 10.54
N ILE A 237 -14.09 9.80 10.67
CA ILE A 237 -12.80 9.58 10.03
C ILE A 237 -12.91 8.33 9.16
N SER A 238 -12.37 8.41 7.94
CA SER A 238 -12.39 7.30 6.99
C SER A 238 -10.99 6.70 6.83
N LEU A 239 -10.88 5.38 6.97
CA LEU A 239 -9.63 4.62 6.90
C LEU A 239 -9.73 3.50 5.85
N PRO A 240 -8.62 2.99 5.30
CA PRO A 240 -8.63 1.77 4.49
C PRO A 240 -9.18 0.58 5.29
N LYS A 241 -9.75 -0.43 4.61
CA LYS A 241 -10.18 -1.69 5.25
C LYS A 241 -8.98 -2.40 5.86
N GLY A 242 -9.17 -2.91 7.08
CA GLY A 242 -8.07 -3.42 7.92
C GLY A 242 -7.30 -2.31 8.64
N GLY A 243 -7.71 -1.04 8.51
CA GLY A 243 -7.08 0.07 9.19
C GLY A 243 -7.09 -0.10 10.71
N THR A 244 -6.01 0.31 11.35
CA THR A 244 -5.75 0.14 12.77
C THR A 244 -5.87 1.45 13.56
N PRO A 245 -5.92 1.42 14.90
CA PRO A 245 -5.83 2.62 15.73
C PRO A 245 -4.63 3.52 15.42
N VAL A 246 -3.50 2.95 15.00
CA VAL A 246 -2.33 3.74 14.58
C VAL A 246 -2.63 4.50 13.29
N ASP A 247 -3.25 3.85 12.31
CA ASP A 247 -3.71 4.52 11.07
C ASP A 247 -4.69 5.67 11.39
N PHE A 248 -5.58 5.47 12.36
CA PHE A 248 -6.50 6.49 12.84
C PHE A 248 -5.77 7.69 13.46
N ALA A 249 -4.76 7.44 14.30
CA ALA A 249 -3.98 8.49 14.96
C ALA A 249 -3.26 9.39 13.94
N TYR A 250 -2.55 8.81 12.97
CA TYR A 250 -1.87 9.57 11.89
C TYR A 250 -2.84 10.29 10.95
N GLN A 251 -4.09 9.82 10.85
CA GLN A 251 -5.13 10.49 10.07
C GLN A 251 -5.65 11.76 10.78
N ILE A 252 -5.57 11.81 12.12
CA ILE A 252 -5.90 13.00 12.92
C ILE A 252 -4.76 14.02 12.81
N HIS A 253 -3.55 13.62 13.19
CA HIS A 253 -2.36 14.46 13.16
C HIS A 253 -1.09 13.61 13.27
N THR A 254 0.00 14.05 12.66
CA THR A 254 1.29 13.34 12.72
C THR A 254 1.81 13.24 14.17
N ASP A 255 1.71 14.31 14.97
CA ASP A 255 2.12 14.28 16.38
C ASP A 255 1.31 13.32 17.25
N VAL A 256 0.00 13.21 16.99
CA VAL A 256 -0.89 12.26 17.69
C VAL A 256 -0.46 10.84 17.34
N GLY A 257 -0.14 10.57 16.07
CA GLY A 257 0.42 9.30 15.62
C GLY A 257 1.77 8.98 16.28
N ASN A 258 2.69 9.96 16.33
CA ASN A 258 4.02 9.79 16.92
C ASN A 258 3.97 9.52 18.43
N GLN A 259 3.07 10.18 19.15
CA GLN A 259 2.92 10.05 20.60
C GLN A 259 1.94 8.95 21.01
N THR A 260 1.52 8.07 20.10
CA THR A 260 0.51 7.04 20.39
C THR A 260 1.06 5.96 21.32
N LYS A 261 0.54 5.90 22.56
CA LYS A 261 0.88 4.87 23.55
C LYS A 261 -0.12 3.72 23.59
N GLY A 262 -1.39 4.01 23.37
CA GLY A 262 -2.47 3.02 23.42
C GLY A 262 -3.75 3.54 22.80
N CYS A 263 -4.78 2.69 22.76
CA CYS A 263 -6.08 3.06 22.23
C CYS A 263 -7.22 2.46 23.03
N ARG A 264 -8.39 3.12 22.95
CA ARG A 264 -9.67 2.57 23.38
C ARG A 264 -10.62 2.55 22.19
N ILE A 265 -11.32 1.43 22.03
CA ILE A 265 -12.33 1.25 20.99
C ILE A 265 -13.66 0.98 21.71
N ASN A 266 -14.66 1.82 21.48
CA ASN A 266 -15.96 1.78 22.15
C ASN A 266 -15.85 1.81 23.68
N GLY A 267 -14.86 2.54 24.22
CA GLY A 267 -14.59 2.67 25.66
C GLY A 267 -13.67 1.60 26.25
N GLU A 268 -13.39 0.51 25.54
CA GLU A 268 -12.53 -0.58 26.02
C GLU A 268 -11.09 -0.45 25.51
N ALA A 269 -10.10 -0.68 26.37
CA ALA A 269 -8.70 -0.70 25.97
C ALA A 269 -8.41 -1.92 25.08
N LYS A 270 -7.91 -1.67 23.86
CA LYS A 270 -7.57 -2.73 22.88
C LYS A 270 -6.13 -2.56 22.36
N PRO A 271 -5.51 -3.64 21.85
CA PRO A 271 -4.20 -3.57 21.21
C PRO A 271 -4.19 -2.62 20.00
N LEU A 272 -3.05 -1.96 19.75
CA LEU A 272 -2.86 -1.04 18.62
C LEU A 272 -2.94 -1.72 17.25
N SER A 273 -2.76 -3.05 17.19
CA SER A 273 -2.88 -3.87 15.97
C SER A 273 -4.31 -4.31 15.65
N THR A 274 -5.29 -3.94 16.47
CA THR A 274 -6.70 -4.35 16.27
C THR A 274 -7.28 -3.70 15.01
N GLU A 275 -7.91 -4.48 14.14
CA GLU A 275 -8.62 -3.94 12.97
C GLU A 275 -9.89 -3.18 13.37
N LEU A 276 -10.08 -2.01 12.78
CA LEU A 276 -11.24 -1.15 13.00
C LEU A 276 -12.41 -1.55 12.09
N HIS A 277 -13.64 -1.41 12.62
CA HIS A 277 -14.89 -1.71 11.91
C HIS A 277 -15.78 -0.48 11.76
N ASN A 278 -16.75 -0.56 10.84
CA ASN A 278 -17.69 0.53 10.60
C ASN A 278 -18.54 0.77 11.85
N GLY A 279 -18.56 2.00 12.35
CA GLY A 279 -19.30 2.31 13.58
C GLY A 279 -18.45 2.43 14.83
N ASP A 280 -17.18 2.00 14.78
CA ASP A 280 -16.33 2.02 15.97
C ASP A 280 -15.97 3.45 16.39
N GLN A 281 -16.12 3.74 17.68
CA GLN A 281 -15.64 4.95 18.32
C GLN A 281 -14.22 4.73 18.84
N VAL A 282 -13.25 5.47 18.30
CA VAL A 282 -11.81 5.28 18.60
C VAL A 282 -11.29 6.48 19.37
N GLU A 283 -10.68 6.20 20.52
CA GLU A 283 -9.97 7.16 21.36
C GLU A 283 -8.48 6.77 21.42
N ILE A 284 -7.59 7.71 21.10
CA ILE A 284 -6.14 7.50 21.13
C ILE A 284 -5.58 8.08 22.43
N ILE A 285 -4.80 7.27 23.14
CA ILE A 285 -4.09 7.67 24.36
C ILE A 285 -2.68 8.08 23.95
N THR A 286 -2.37 9.37 24.07
CA THR A 286 -1.06 9.94 23.72
C THR A 286 -0.18 10.17 24.94
N ASP A 287 1.13 10.01 24.78
CA ASP A 287 2.15 10.28 25.79
C ASP A 287 3.36 10.97 25.11
N PRO A 288 3.86 12.11 25.61
CA PRO A 288 5.00 12.82 25.01
C PRO A 288 6.29 11.99 24.94
N THR A 289 6.42 10.98 25.80
CA THR A 289 7.57 10.06 25.85
C THR A 289 7.42 8.87 24.90
N SER A 290 6.26 8.72 24.26
CA SER A 290 5.99 7.64 23.32
C SER A 290 6.50 8.00 21.93
N HIS A 291 7.07 7.01 21.26
CA HIS A 291 7.66 7.14 19.93
C HIS A 291 7.24 5.95 19.04
N PRO A 292 7.16 6.14 17.71
CA PRO A 292 6.86 5.07 16.76
C PRO A 292 7.82 3.88 16.86
N HIS A 293 7.26 2.68 16.97
CA HIS A 293 8.02 1.44 16.99
C HIS A 293 8.10 0.80 15.58
N PRO A 294 9.22 0.16 15.19
CA PRO A 294 9.34 -0.50 13.88
C PRO A 294 8.26 -1.55 13.60
N GLU A 295 7.81 -2.26 14.63
CA GLU A 295 6.75 -3.28 14.55
C GLU A 295 5.42 -2.72 14.03
N TRP A 296 5.19 -1.40 14.13
CA TRP A 296 3.97 -0.78 13.59
C TRP A 296 3.88 -0.90 12.07
N LEU A 297 5.02 -0.99 11.38
CA LEU A 297 5.03 -1.16 9.92
C LEU A 297 4.43 -2.49 9.45
N GLU A 298 4.34 -3.49 10.34
CA GLU A 298 3.75 -4.80 10.03
C GLU A 298 2.22 -4.73 9.91
N PHE A 299 1.56 -3.90 10.72
CA PHE A 299 0.10 -3.86 10.81
C PHE A 299 -0.54 -2.52 10.35
N VAL A 300 0.24 -1.50 10.06
CA VAL A 300 -0.25 -0.21 9.54
C VAL A 300 -0.59 -0.34 8.05
N HIS A 301 -1.82 0.01 7.69
CA HIS A 301 -2.36 -0.15 6.33
C HIS A 301 -2.40 1.17 5.54
N SER A 302 -2.40 2.32 6.20
CA SER A 302 -2.44 3.64 5.55
C SER A 302 -1.07 4.03 4.97
N GLY A 303 -1.05 4.44 3.70
CA GLY A 303 0.16 4.94 3.05
C GLY A 303 0.77 6.15 3.77
N ARG A 304 -0.07 7.05 4.30
CA ARG A 304 0.37 8.22 5.08
C ARG A 304 1.09 7.79 6.35
N ALA A 305 0.48 6.92 7.15
CA ALA A 305 1.07 6.44 8.40
C ALA A 305 2.39 5.69 8.15
N ARG A 306 2.46 4.83 7.13
CA ARG A 306 3.71 4.14 6.75
C ARG A 306 4.81 5.12 6.33
N ALA A 307 4.48 6.20 5.61
CA ALA A 307 5.47 7.19 5.18
C ALA A 307 6.02 7.99 6.38
N GLU A 308 5.15 8.48 7.25
CA GLU A 308 5.50 9.26 8.44
C GLU A 308 6.31 8.43 9.45
N ILE A 309 5.89 7.19 9.73
CA ILE A 309 6.65 6.26 10.60
C ILE A 309 8.04 5.99 10.01
N ARG A 310 8.14 5.74 8.70
CA ARG A 310 9.44 5.53 8.04
C ARG A 310 10.31 6.78 8.11
N GLN A 311 9.75 7.96 7.93
CA GLN A 311 10.48 9.23 8.05
C GLN A 311 10.98 9.47 9.48
N TYR A 312 10.13 9.25 10.48
CA TYR A 312 10.50 9.35 11.88
C TYR A 312 11.63 8.39 12.24
N LEU A 313 11.51 7.11 11.85
CA LEU A 313 12.54 6.10 12.10
C LEU A 313 13.85 6.38 11.36
N ARG A 314 13.81 7.02 10.17
CA ARG A 314 15.03 7.47 9.47
C ARG A 314 15.74 8.58 10.22
N ASN A 315 15.00 9.52 10.80
CA ASN A 315 15.57 10.69 11.47
C ASN A 315 16.04 10.38 12.90
N CYS A 316 15.29 9.61 13.68
CA CYS A 316 15.68 9.23 15.05
C CYS A 316 16.89 8.28 15.10
N ARG A 317 17.14 7.53 14.03
CA ARG A 317 18.29 6.60 13.99
C ARG A 317 19.62 7.31 13.77
N PHE A 318 19.68 8.57 13.34
CA PHE A 318 20.99 9.14 13.02
C PHE A 318 21.89 9.27 14.26
N GLU A 319 21.42 9.91 15.33
CA GLU A 319 22.24 10.11 16.54
C GLU A 319 22.55 8.82 17.30
N ASP A 320 21.57 7.92 17.44
CA ASP A 320 21.78 6.63 18.10
C ASP A 320 22.67 5.69 17.26
N SER A 321 22.52 5.70 15.93
CA SER A 321 23.39 4.90 15.06
C SER A 321 24.80 5.48 15.01
N VAL A 322 24.95 6.81 15.07
CA VAL A 322 26.28 7.45 15.24
C VAL A 322 26.94 6.94 16.51
N ARG A 323 26.23 6.93 17.64
CA ARG A 323 26.76 6.50 18.94
C ARG A 323 27.15 5.02 18.92
N LEU A 324 26.27 4.15 18.41
CA LEU A 324 26.52 2.71 18.33
C LEU A 324 27.64 2.37 17.34
N GLY A 325 27.67 3.01 16.17
CA GLY A 325 28.70 2.79 15.17
C GLY A 325 30.07 3.29 15.59
N ARG A 326 30.12 4.41 16.33
CA ARG A 326 31.37 4.88 16.96
C ARG A 326 31.93 3.84 17.93
N LEU A 327 31.09 3.33 18.84
CA LEU A 327 31.51 2.34 19.83
C LEU A 327 31.96 1.02 19.19
N ALA A 328 31.28 0.58 18.12
CA ALA A 328 31.66 -0.60 17.36
C ALA A 328 33.01 -0.44 16.65
N LEU A 329 33.28 0.74 16.08
CA LEU A 329 34.59 1.05 15.47
C LEU A 329 35.70 1.15 16.51
N GLU A 330 35.45 1.81 17.65
CA GLU A 330 36.40 1.93 18.76
C GLU A 330 36.80 0.53 19.27
N THR A 331 35.83 -0.37 19.45
CA THR A 331 36.10 -1.75 19.93
C THR A 331 37.07 -2.49 19.01
N ILE A 332 36.82 -2.48 17.70
CA ILE A 332 37.69 -3.19 16.72
C ILE A 332 39.03 -2.46 16.55
N ALA A 333 39.05 -1.14 16.61
CA ALA A 333 40.29 -0.37 16.54
C ALA A 333 41.20 -0.69 17.74
N GLU A 334 40.64 -0.79 18.95
CA GLU A 334 41.36 -1.19 20.17
C GLU A 334 41.92 -2.62 20.06
N GLU A 335 41.13 -3.57 19.56
CA GLU A 335 41.57 -4.96 19.30
C GLU A 335 42.77 -5.02 18.33
N ASN A 336 42.88 -4.04 17.42
CA ASN A 336 43.97 -3.93 16.44
C ASN A 336 45.03 -2.88 16.82
N HIS A 337 45.06 -2.44 18.09
CA HIS A 337 46.01 -1.46 18.64
C HIS A 337 46.09 -0.15 17.84
N LEU A 338 44.95 0.31 17.33
CA LEU A 338 44.80 1.52 16.53
C LEU A 338 44.03 2.58 17.32
N ASP A 339 44.69 3.70 17.61
CA ASP A 339 44.03 4.84 18.25
C ASP A 339 43.37 5.73 17.19
N LEU A 340 42.03 5.71 17.15
CA LEU A 340 41.23 6.49 16.20
C LEU A 340 41.45 8.01 16.34
N SER A 341 41.85 8.49 17.52
CA SER A 341 42.09 9.92 17.77
C SER A 341 43.41 10.41 17.16
N SER A 342 44.35 9.50 16.93
CA SER A 342 45.67 9.80 16.36
C SER A 342 45.69 9.84 14.83
N ILE A 343 44.58 9.52 14.17
CA ILE A 343 44.49 9.42 12.71
C ILE A 343 44.38 10.83 12.09
N PRO A 344 45.27 11.20 11.14
CA PRO A 344 45.17 12.46 10.41
C PRO A 344 43.82 12.67 9.73
N THR A 345 43.30 13.91 9.77
CA THR A 345 42.04 14.32 9.13
C THR A 345 41.98 14.00 7.63
N ASP A 346 43.14 14.01 6.97
CA ASP A 346 43.29 13.80 5.54
C ASP A 346 42.90 12.37 5.14
N ILE A 347 43.18 11.40 6.01
CA ILE A 347 42.82 9.98 5.81
C ILE A 347 41.32 9.80 5.97
N TRP A 348 40.71 10.45 6.97
CA TRP A 348 39.26 10.43 7.15
C TRP A 348 38.52 11.03 5.94
N HIS A 349 39.03 12.12 5.37
CA HIS A 349 38.45 12.70 4.15
C HIS A 349 38.59 11.80 2.93
N ARG A 350 39.70 11.07 2.78
CA ARG A 350 39.84 10.06 1.71
C ARG A 350 38.83 8.93 1.88
N LEU A 351 38.66 8.42 3.10
CA LEU A 351 37.70 7.35 3.38
C LEU A 351 36.25 7.79 3.13
N GLN A 352 35.90 9.01 3.55
CA GLN A 352 34.59 9.64 3.27
C GLN A 352 34.30 9.69 1.77
N LYS A 353 35.26 10.14 0.97
CA LYS A 353 35.12 10.23 -0.48
C LYS A 353 35.00 8.85 -1.15
N GLU A 354 35.68 7.83 -0.63
CA GLU A 354 35.58 6.45 -1.15
C GLU A 354 34.23 5.80 -0.84
N GLN A 355 33.69 6.07 0.35
CA GLN A 355 32.41 5.53 0.81
C GLN A 355 31.20 6.32 0.32
N ASP A 356 31.41 7.44 -0.39
CA ASP A 356 30.35 8.35 -0.84
C ASP A 356 29.54 8.93 0.33
N VAL A 357 30.24 9.38 1.38
CA VAL A 357 29.65 9.87 2.62
C VAL A 357 30.11 11.31 2.90
N ASP A 358 29.13 12.19 3.16
CA ASP A 358 29.36 13.64 3.34
C ASP A 358 30.05 14.03 4.66
N SER A 359 29.94 13.20 5.71
CA SER A 359 30.42 13.53 7.06
C SER A 359 30.86 12.31 7.87
N LEU A 360 31.72 12.54 8.87
CA LEU A 360 32.21 11.49 9.77
C LEU A 360 31.06 10.89 10.61
N SER A 361 30.09 11.72 11.01
CA SER A 361 28.88 11.24 11.70
C SER A 361 28.06 10.32 10.79
N SER A 362 27.93 10.63 9.51
CA SER A 362 27.22 9.75 8.56
C SER A 362 27.94 8.42 8.36
N LEU A 363 29.28 8.39 8.43
CA LEU A 363 30.06 7.15 8.43
C LEU A 363 29.83 6.33 9.71
N TYR A 364 29.79 6.97 10.88
CA TYR A 364 29.42 6.28 12.11
C TYR A 364 27.98 5.74 12.06
N ALA A 365 27.05 6.51 11.48
CA ALA A 365 25.68 6.07 11.29
C ALA A 365 25.59 4.85 10.35
N SER A 366 26.38 4.80 9.27
CA SER A 366 26.37 3.67 8.33
C SER A 366 26.86 2.38 8.99
N VAL A 367 27.91 2.47 9.82
CA VAL A 367 28.38 1.35 10.64
C VAL A 367 27.33 0.95 11.69
N GLY A 368 26.76 1.90 12.42
CA GLY A 368 25.76 1.62 13.46
C GLY A 368 24.45 1.03 12.92
N LEU A 369 24.10 1.34 11.67
CA LEU A 369 22.97 0.75 10.95
C LEU A 369 23.29 -0.61 10.31
N GLY A 370 24.54 -1.07 10.37
CA GLY A 370 24.97 -2.32 9.74
C GLY A 370 24.96 -2.26 8.22
N LYS A 371 25.19 -1.09 7.61
CA LYS A 371 25.45 -0.95 6.17
C LYS A 371 26.91 -1.22 5.84
N ASP A 372 27.81 -0.90 6.75
CA ASP A 372 29.25 -1.13 6.61
C ASP A 372 29.73 -2.01 7.77
N LEU A 373 30.60 -2.96 7.46
CA LEU A 373 31.20 -3.83 8.47
C LEU A 373 32.33 -3.07 9.19
N PRO A 374 32.30 -2.91 10.53
CA PRO A 374 33.32 -2.11 11.21
C PRO A 374 34.74 -2.67 11.03
N ALA A 375 34.92 -3.99 10.93
CA ALA A 375 36.21 -4.61 10.62
C ALA A 375 36.76 -4.21 9.23
N ALA A 376 35.89 -4.13 8.22
CA ALA A 376 36.28 -3.71 6.87
C ALA A 376 36.68 -2.22 6.82
N VAL A 377 36.04 -1.39 7.65
CA VAL A 377 36.39 0.03 7.78
C VAL A 377 37.74 0.22 8.47
N VAL A 378 38.00 -0.50 9.58
CA VAL A 378 39.31 -0.46 10.27
C VAL A 378 40.42 -1.01 9.38
N HIS A 379 40.16 -2.10 8.65
CA HIS A 379 41.09 -2.64 7.65
C HIS A 379 41.52 -1.59 6.62
N ARG A 380 40.54 -0.85 6.08
CA ARG A 380 40.80 0.21 5.11
C ARG A 380 41.60 1.36 5.73
N LEU A 381 41.30 1.75 6.96
CA LEU A 381 42.06 2.78 7.69
C LEU A 381 43.54 2.38 7.85
N ILE A 382 43.82 1.13 8.24
CA ILE A 382 45.19 0.62 8.37
C ILE A 382 45.93 0.66 7.02
N LYS A 383 45.29 0.17 5.94
CA LYS A 383 45.89 0.24 4.59
C LYS A 383 46.20 1.67 4.15
N LEU A 384 45.30 2.63 4.39
CA LEU A 384 45.51 4.04 4.04
C LEU A 384 46.65 4.67 4.85
N LEU A 385 46.78 4.34 6.14
CA LEU A 385 47.90 4.76 6.98
C LEU A 385 49.23 4.21 6.45
N HIS A 386 49.26 2.93 6.06
CA HIS A 386 50.47 2.28 5.52
C HIS A 386 50.89 2.89 4.17
N ALA A 387 49.91 3.21 3.31
CA ALA A 387 50.16 3.85 2.02
C ALA A 387 50.74 5.27 2.16
N GLN A 388 50.40 6.00 3.24
CA GLN A 388 50.90 7.35 3.48
C GLN A 388 52.31 7.39 4.09
N GLN A 389 52.70 6.38 4.88
CA GLN A 389 53.98 6.36 5.60
C GLN A 389 55.14 5.68 4.86
N GLY A 390 54.90 5.04 3.71
CA GLY A 390 55.94 4.51 2.81
C GLY A 390 56.85 3.45 3.45
N ASN A 391 56.52 2.16 3.28
CA ASN A 391 57.36 0.99 3.60
C ASN A 391 58.11 1.00 4.96
N GLY A 392 57.60 1.73 5.97
CA GLY A 392 58.07 1.66 7.35
C GLY A 392 57.41 0.49 8.08
N HIS A 393 58.23 -0.36 8.70
CA HIS A 393 57.87 -1.55 9.48
C HIS A 393 56.82 -1.31 10.58
N TYR A 394 55.54 -1.30 10.21
CA TYR A 394 54.43 -1.65 11.09
C TYR A 394 53.72 -2.86 10.49
N GLU A 395 54.20 -4.07 10.83
CA GLU A 395 53.38 -5.28 10.71
C GLU A 395 52.29 -5.25 11.79
N ARG A 396 51.34 -4.32 11.67
CA ARG A 396 50.06 -4.46 12.38
C ARG A 396 49.25 -5.50 11.63
N ALA A 397 48.83 -6.54 12.35
CA ALA A 397 47.92 -7.54 11.80
C ALA A 397 46.66 -6.81 11.30
N LEU A 398 46.28 -7.11 10.05
CA LEU A 398 45.01 -6.66 9.52
C LEU A 398 43.89 -7.45 10.20
N PRO A 399 42.74 -6.84 10.51
CA PRO A 399 41.65 -7.55 11.17
C PRO A 399 41.11 -8.66 10.27
N ASP A 400 41.01 -9.87 10.81
CA ASP A 400 40.37 -10.99 10.11
C ASP A 400 38.87 -10.72 9.94
N ILE A 401 38.40 -10.73 8.70
CA ILE A 401 36.98 -10.51 8.38
C ILE A 401 36.30 -11.88 8.26
N ILE A 402 35.58 -12.27 9.30
CA ILE A 402 34.85 -13.56 9.36
C ILE A 402 33.40 -13.38 8.90
N ILE A 403 32.99 -14.14 7.89
CA ILE A 403 31.64 -14.12 7.33
C ILE A 403 30.86 -15.37 7.76
N ARG A 404 29.78 -15.16 8.51
CA ARG A 404 28.85 -16.15 9.06
C ARG A 404 27.57 -16.30 8.22
N GLY A 405 27.27 -15.34 7.34
CA GLY A 405 26.11 -15.36 6.45
C GLY A 405 24.84 -14.71 7.03
N ASN A 406 24.94 -14.04 8.18
CA ASN A 406 23.85 -13.33 8.84
C ASN A 406 24.09 -11.81 8.97
N GLU A 407 25.07 -11.26 8.24
CA GLU A 407 25.51 -9.86 8.31
C GLU A 407 24.59 -8.86 7.60
N GLY A 408 23.45 -9.32 7.06
CA GLY A 408 22.41 -8.46 6.50
C GLY A 408 22.88 -7.65 5.29
N VAL A 409 22.74 -6.32 5.36
CA VAL A 409 23.02 -5.42 4.22
C VAL A 409 24.51 -5.11 4.08
N ALA A 410 25.32 -5.29 5.13
CA ALA A 410 26.76 -5.00 5.13
C ALA A 410 27.59 -5.92 4.24
N VAL A 411 27.08 -7.12 3.96
CA VAL A 411 27.80 -8.13 3.17
C VAL A 411 26.86 -8.65 2.08
N SER A 412 27.26 -8.51 0.83
CA SER A 412 26.51 -9.03 -0.31
C SER A 412 27.32 -10.10 -1.05
N LEU A 413 26.67 -11.19 -1.45
CA LEU A 413 27.31 -12.23 -2.26
C LEU A 413 27.19 -11.84 -3.73
N SER A 414 28.30 -11.90 -4.47
CA SER A 414 28.29 -11.50 -5.88
C SER A 414 27.47 -12.46 -6.75
N GLN A 415 26.63 -11.90 -7.63
CA GLN A 415 25.86 -12.67 -8.61
C GLN A 415 26.71 -13.22 -9.77
N CYS A 416 27.98 -12.80 -9.88
CA CYS A 416 28.84 -13.28 -10.95
C CYS A 416 29.43 -14.67 -10.69
N CYS A 417 29.70 -15.01 -9.42
CA CYS A 417 30.38 -16.26 -9.06
C CYS A 417 29.72 -17.04 -7.91
N HIS A 418 28.66 -16.49 -7.29
CA HIS A 418 27.83 -17.16 -6.28
C HIS A 418 28.66 -17.90 -5.21
N PRO A 419 29.48 -17.17 -4.42
CA PRO A 419 30.36 -17.80 -3.43
C PRO A 419 29.55 -18.53 -2.35
N ILE A 420 29.98 -19.74 -1.99
CA ILE A 420 29.37 -20.57 -0.94
C ILE A 420 30.34 -20.82 0.23
N PRO A 421 29.81 -21.14 1.43
CA PRO A 421 30.65 -21.51 2.57
C PRO A 421 31.64 -22.64 2.21
N GLY A 422 32.92 -22.40 2.47
CA GLY A 422 34.03 -23.31 2.13
C GLY A 422 34.86 -22.88 0.91
N ASP A 423 34.34 -21.98 0.06
CA ASP A 423 35.13 -21.41 -1.04
C ASP A 423 36.22 -20.46 -0.50
N LYS A 424 37.35 -20.38 -1.20
CA LYS A 424 38.32 -19.29 -0.99
C LYS A 424 37.70 -17.99 -1.52
N ILE A 425 37.50 -17.03 -0.64
CA ILE A 425 36.78 -15.79 -0.94
C ILE A 425 37.69 -14.56 -0.85
N VAL A 426 37.29 -13.50 -1.55
CA VAL A 426 37.87 -12.17 -1.48
C VAL A 426 36.75 -11.14 -1.37
N GLY A 427 36.99 -10.10 -0.59
CA GLY A 427 36.06 -8.98 -0.42
C GLY A 427 36.37 -7.84 -1.37
N PHE A 428 35.34 -7.28 -2.00
CA PHE A 428 35.41 -6.03 -2.75
C PHE A 428 34.58 -4.96 -2.04
N ASN A 429 35.21 -3.88 -1.62
CA ASN A 429 34.48 -2.76 -1.02
C ASN A 429 33.84 -1.91 -2.14
N ARG A 430 32.52 -1.99 -2.28
CA ARG A 430 31.76 -1.22 -3.27
C ARG A 430 31.11 -0.02 -2.58
N SER A 431 31.46 1.18 -3.05
CA SER A 431 30.93 2.45 -2.52
C SER A 431 29.41 2.39 -2.31
N GLY A 432 28.98 2.60 -1.06
CA GLY A 432 27.57 2.64 -0.66
C GLY A 432 26.82 1.31 -0.63
N HIS A 433 27.46 0.17 -0.93
CA HIS A 433 26.82 -1.17 -0.98
C HIS A 433 27.50 -2.21 -0.09
N GLY A 434 28.34 -1.77 0.84
CA GLY A 434 29.07 -2.64 1.76
C GLY A 434 30.09 -3.54 1.06
N LEU A 435 30.42 -4.66 1.72
CA LEU A 435 31.42 -5.61 1.26
C LEU A 435 30.78 -6.63 0.31
N VAL A 436 31.23 -6.67 -0.95
CA VAL A 436 30.79 -7.65 -1.94
C VAL A 436 31.76 -8.83 -1.99
N ILE A 437 31.27 -10.04 -1.74
CA ILE A 437 32.10 -11.24 -1.69
C ILE A 437 32.15 -11.90 -3.06
N HIS A 438 33.37 -12.18 -3.50
CA HIS A 438 33.67 -12.95 -4.69
C HIS A 438 34.49 -14.19 -4.31
N ARG A 439 34.43 -15.22 -5.16
CA ARG A 439 35.43 -16.29 -5.12
C ARG A 439 36.77 -15.76 -5.59
N ALA A 440 37.86 -16.21 -4.98
CA ALA A 440 39.21 -15.80 -5.34
C ALA A 440 39.57 -16.11 -6.81
N ASP A 441 38.96 -17.14 -7.40
CA ASP A 441 39.14 -17.55 -8.79
C ASP A 441 38.19 -16.89 -9.79
N CYS A 442 37.36 -15.93 -9.35
CA CYS A 442 36.40 -15.26 -10.22
C CYS A 442 37.11 -14.45 -11.33
N PRO A 443 36.71 -14.57 -12.62
CA PRO A 443 37.31 -13.80 -13.72
C PRO A 443 37.27 -12.28 -13.52
N HIS A 444 36.28 -11.77 -12.80
CA HIS A 444 36.17 -10.35 -12.46
C HIS A 444 37.26 -9.92 -11.47
N VAL A 445 37.52 -10.73 -10.44
CA VAL A 445 38.58 -10.52 -9.45
C VAL A 445 39.94 -10.52 -10.14
N VAL A 446 40.24 -11.58 -10.89
CA VAL A 446 41.56 -11.77 -11.53
C VAL A 446 41.92 -10.61 -12.46
N ARG A 447 40.93 -10.02 -13.15
CA ARG A 447 41.14 -8.87 -14.03
C ARG A 447 41.34 -7.56 -13.27
N ASN A 448 40.52 -7.32 -12.23
CA ASN A 448 40.43 -6.01 -11.60
C ASN A 448 41.32 -5.83 -10.38
N ILE A 449 41.82 -6.92 -9.77
CA ILE A 449 42.66 -6.86 -8.58
C ILE A 449 43.98 -6.13 -8.82
N LYS A 450 44.52 -6.19 -10.05
CA LYS A 450 45.74 -5.45 -10.43
C LYS A 450 45.50 -3.96 -10.72
N THR A 451 44.25 -3.60 -11.03
CA THR A 451 43.88 -2.24 -11.45
C THR A 451 43.59 -1.37 -10.24
N ASP A 452 42.88 -1.92 -9.25
CA ASP A 452 42.54 -1.24 -7.99
C ASP A 452 42.86 -2.11 -6.75
N PRO A 453 44.12 -2.51 -6.51
CA PRO A 453 44.50 -3.43 -5.43
C PRO A 453 44.09 -2.93 -4.04
N GLU A 454 43.93 -1.62 -3.91
CA GLU A 454 43.50 -0.95 -2.69
C GLU A 454 42.06 -1.29 -2.24
N ARG A 455 41.15 -1.59 -3.17
CA ARG A 455 39.73 -1.85 -2.88
C ARG A 455 39.41 -3.33 -2.60
N TRP A 456 40.38 -4.21 -2.84
CA TRP A 456 40.26 -5.64 -2.61
C TRP A 456 40.83 -6.03 -1.23
N MET A 457 40.12 -6.92 -0.55
CA MET A 457 40.48 -7.48 0.76
C MET A 457 40.66 -9.00 0.61
N GLU A 458 41.87 -9.48 0.87
CA GLU A 458 42.22 -10.90 0.77
C GLU A 458 42.08 -11.63 2.12
N GLU A 459 42.15 -10.92 3.26
CA GLU A 459 41.94 -11.49 4.61
C GLU A 459 40.46 -11.67 4.97
N VAL A 460 39.67 -12.25 4.05
CA VAL A 460 38.24 -12.55 4.28
C VAL A 460 38.07 -14.07 4.34
N GLN A 461 37.44 -14.57 5.40
CA GLN A 461 37.25 -16.00 5.62
C GLN A 461 35.81 -16.35 6.00
N TRP A 462 35.36 -17.55 5.63
CA TRP A 462 34.12 -18.10 6.15
C TRP A 462 34.27 -18.51 7.62
N ALA A 463 33.21 -18.31 8.40
CA ALA A 463 33.17 -18.83 9.75
C ALA A 463 33.23 -20.37 9.76
N PRO A 464 33.94 -20.98 10.73
CA PRO A 464 33.96 -22.43 10.88
C PRO A 464 32.55 -22.95 11.16
N GLU A 465 32.15 -24.00 10.43
CA GLU A 465 30.80 -24.55 10.43
C GLU A 465 30.38 -25.03 11.83
N GLN A 466 29.48 -24.30 12.49
CA GLN A 466 28.79 -24.80 13.69
C GLN A 466 27.74 -25.81 13.25
N LYS A 467 27.93 -27.09 13.58
CA LYS A 467 26.90 -28.14 13.44
C LYS A 467 25.65 -27.74 14.22
N MET A 468 24.64 -27.19 13.54
CA MET A 468 23.29 -27.06 14.09
C MET A 468 22.65 -28.45 14.22
N PRO A 469 21.95 -28.76 15.34
CA PRO A 469 21.18 -30.00 15.45
C PRO A 469 19.97 -29.98 14.50
N PRO A 470 19.58 -31.13 13.93
CA PRO A 470 18.57 -31.17 12.88
C PRO A 470 17.18 -30.85 13.44
N SER A 471 16.63 -29.70 13.07
CA SER A 471 15.22 -29.39 13.29
C SER A 471 14.35 -30.14 12.27
N ARG A 472 13.36 -30.89 12.78
CA ARG A 472 12.42 -31.71 12.01
C ARG A 472 11.66 -30.89 10.95
N CYS A 473 12.06 -30.99 9.69
CA CYS A 473 11.17 -30.73 8.56
C CYS A 473 10.50 -32.04 8.13
N ARG A 474 9.22 -32.22 8.50
CA ARG A 474 8.35 -33.25 7.91
C ARG A 474 7.84 -32.73 6.56
N TRP A 475 8.53 -33.08 5.49
CA TRP A 475 7.92 -33.19 4.16
C TRP A 475 7.72 -34.67 3.87
N LYS A 476 6.47 -35.15 3.96
CA LYS A 476 6.12 -36.48 3.43
C LYS A 476 5.93 -36.34 1.92
N SER A 477 6.88 -36.89 1.19
CA SER A 477 6.81 -37.29 -0.21
C SER A 477 5.97 -38.56 -0.37
N ALA A 478 5.04 -38.55 -1.32
CA ALA A 478 4.33 -39.68 -1.94
C ALA A 478 3.29 -39.05 -2.90
N CYS A 479 3.15 -39.37 -4.18
CA CYS A 479 3.52 -40.54 -4.96
C CYS A 479 3.74 -40.18 -6.43
N TRP A 480 4.60 -40.97 -7.07
CA TRP A 480 4.67 -41.17 -8.50
C TRP A 480 3.48 -42.00 -9.04
N ILE A 481 3.23 -41.82 -10.33
CA ILE A 481 2.15 -42.29 -11.23
C ILE A 481 2.15 -43.83 -11.40
N PRO A 482 1.06 -44.48 -11.87
CA PRO A 482 1.04 -44.84 -13.29
C PRO A 482 -0.33 -44.83 -14.00
N THR A 483 -0.23 -44.67 -15.31
CA THR A 483 -1.18 -44.90 -16.40
C THR A 483 -1.94 -46.24 -16.37
N ALA A 484 -3.24 -46.22 -16.70
CA ALA A 484 -4.04 -47.36 -17.19
C ALA A 484 -5.12 -46.77 -18.14
N HIS A 485 -5.09 -46.99 -19.45
CA HIS A 485 -5.66 -48.14 -20.21
C HIS A 485 -7.14 -48.43 -19.91
N TRP A 486 -7.93 -48.33 -21.00
CA TRP A 486 -9.37 -48.52 -21.17
C TRP A 486 -9.83 -49.96 -20.85
N PRO A 487 -11.15 -50.19 -20.70
CA PRO A 487 -12.00 -50.53 -21.86
C PRO A 487 -13.07 -49.48 -22.20
#